data_AF-A0A7I8JMJ7-F1
#
_entry.id   AF-A0A7I8JMJ7-F1
#
_cell.length_a   1.000
_cell.length_b   1.000
_cell.length_c   1.000
_cell.angle_alpha   90.00
_cell.angle_beta   90.00
_cell.angle_gamma   90.00
#
_symmetry.space_group_name_H-M   'P 1'
#
loop_
_entity.id
_entity.type
_entity.pdbx_description
1 polymer ?
#
loop_
_entity_poly.entity_id
_entity_poly.type
_entity_poly.pdbx_seq_one_letter_code
_entity_poly.pdbx_strand_id
1 'polypeptide(L)'
;MAVDEGRRHRLREILGETSDGAGGLPHRGLLAGLVGACCGVAWLLWIYLLVMFLLIFVVFCFTVFAFVVTNKGAGEVVSGRGYKEYRLGDYSNWLQKRVNGTKNWAKISSCLHDSKVCRSMQQGNQTIDQFIRHNLSPSRFIIPHSMNSLRLPPTNRQPNSGCCKPPTECGFAYESPTSWRSENLTASSNPDCPAWSNDPALLCYGCRSCKAGVLANLKSDWKKVAVVNIVFLVVLLLVYSVGCCAFRNSRLAKPRSSSP
;
A
#
# COMPACT_ATOMS: atom_id res chain seq x y z
N MET A 1 44.15 7.17 -53.81
CA MET A 1 43.13 6.62 -52.88
C MET A 1 43.64 6.87 -51.46
N ALA A 2 43.61 8.07 -50.89
CA ALA A 2 42.52 9.01 -50.70
C ALA A 2 41.40 8.51 -49.75
N VAL A 3 41.73 8.07 -48.52
CA VAL A 3 40.88 8.20 -47.32
C VAL A 3 41.74 8.13 -46.02
N ASP A 4 42.77 8.96 -45.85
CA ASP A 4 43.37 9.13 -44.50
C ASP A 4 43.95 10.52 -44.22
N GLU A 5 43.52 11.54 -44.97
CA GLU A 5 43.88 12.95 -44.70
C GLU A 5 42.84 13.65 -43.79
N GLY A 6 41.72 12.97 -43.47
CA GLY A 6 40.61 13.54 -42.69
C GLY A 6 40.74 13.45 -41.16
N ARG A 7 41.72 12.70 -40.63
CA ARG A 7 41.87 12.47 -39.18
C ARG A 7 42.82 13.47 -38.50
N ARG A 8 43.72 14.11 -39.25
CA ARG A 8 44.63 15.14 -38.70
C ARG A 8 44.00 16.51 -38.55
N HIS A 9 42.99 16.86 -39.35
CA HIS A 9 42.34 18.18 -39.26
C HIS A 9 41.40 18.32 -38.06
N ARG A 10 40.73 17.24 -37.61
CA ARG A 10 39.87 17.26 -36.41
C ARG A 10 40.61 17.19 -35.08
N LEU A 11 41.92 16.94 -35.08
CA LEU A 11 42.73 17.01 -33.86
C LEU A 11 43.17 18.44 -33.51
N ARG A 12 43.12 19.37 -34.47
CA ARG A 12 43.45 20.79 -34.24
C ARG A 12 42.30 21.62 -33.69
N GLU A 13 41.05 21.16 -33.77
CA GLU A 13 39.90 21.89 -33.18
C GLU A 13 39.64 21.55 -31.71
N ILE A 14 40.15 20.43 -31.20
CA ILE A 14 40.02 20.06 -29.77
C ILE A 14 41.16 20.66 -28.93
N LEU A 15 42.32 20.88 -29.55
CA LEU A 15 43.39 21.68 -28.96
C LEU A 15 43.10 23.15 -29.28
N GLY A 16 42.23 23.77 -28.48
CA GLY A 16 41.93 25.19 -28.57
C GLY A 16 43.20 26.05 -28.47
N GLU A 17 43.78 26.39 -29.62
CA GLU A 17 44.74 27.46 -29.76
C GLU A 17 43.97 28.78 -29.77
N THR A 18 43.82 29.39 -28.59
CA THR A 18 43.77 30.85 -28.50
C THR A 18 45.21 31.36 -28.48
N SER A 19 45.68 31.87 -29.61
CA SER A 19 46.89 32.69 -29.65
C SER A 19 46.58 34.10 -29.16
N ASP A 20 47.60 34.68 -28.52
CA ASP A 20 47.86 36.10 -28.21
C ASP A 20 47.32 36.71 -26.90
N GLY A 21 48.26 37.12 -26.05
CA GLY A 21 48.13 38.35 -25.27
C GLY A 21 48.49 38.30 -23.78
N ALA A 22 49.79 38.44 -23.47
CA ALA A 22 50.36 39.06 -22.27
C ALA A 22 49.92 38.62 -20.85
N GLY A 23 50.85 37.96 -20.14
CA GLY A 23 51.16 38.24 -18.73
C GLY A 23 50.16 37.79 -17.66
N GLY A 24 50.35 36.60 -17.10
CA GLY A 24 49.75 36.22 -15.81
C GLY A 24 49.63 34.71 -15.61
N LEU A 25 50.23 34.21 -14.52
CA LEU A 25 50.26 32.79 -14.09
C LEU A 25 49.01 31.95 -14.43
N PRO A 26 49.12 30.86 -15.21
CA PRO A 26 48.05 29.87 -15.39
C PRO A 26 48.14 28.70 -14.39
N HIS A 27 48.70 28.89 -13.19
CA HIS A 27 48.98 27.76 -12.28
C HIS A 27 47.91 27.48 -11.20
N ARG A 28 46.79 28.23 -11.16
CA ARG A 28 45.81 28.11 -10.06
C ARG A 28 44.41 27.62 -10.45
N GLY A 29 44.13 27.38 -11.73
CA GLY A 29 42.80 26.90 -12.18
C GLY A 29 42.68 25.38 -12.34
N LEU A 30 43.76 24.68 -12.69
CA LEU A 30 43.68 23.27 -13.10
C LEU A 30 43.59 22.29 -11.91
N LEU A 31 44.12 22.66 -10.73
CA LEU A 31 44.12 21.81 -9.54
C LEU A 31 42.77 21.83 -8.80
N ALA A 32 42.03 22.95 -8.80
CA ALA A 32 40.71 22.99 -8.19
C ALA A 32 39.68 22.17 -9.00
N GLY A 33 39.81 22.15 -10.34
CA GLY A 33 39.04 21.29 -11.24
C GLY A 33 39.40 19.80 -11.11
N LEU A 34 40.68 19.45 -10.99
CA LEU A 34 41.13 18.06 -10.80
C LEU A 34 40.78 17.49 -9.41
N VAL A 35 40.83 18.31 -8.35
CA VAL A 35 40.45 17.88 -6.98
C VAL A 35 38.92 17.71 -6.89
N GLY A 36 38.14 18.55 -7.55
CA GLY A 36 36.69 18.36 -7.70
C GLY A 36 36.32 17.11 -8.52
N ALA A 37 37.03 16.85 -9.62
CA ALA A 37 36.77 15.72 -10.51
C ALA A 37 37.26 14.36 -9.96
N CYS A 38 38.34 14.32 -9.17
CA CYS A 38 38.91 13.08 -8.65
C CYS A 38 38.48 12.75 -7.22
N CYS A 39 38.07 13.75 -6.41
CA CYS A 39 37.64 13.56 -5.02
C CYS A 39 36.16 13.90 -4.76
N GLY A 40 35.48 14.64 -5.63
CA GLY A 40 34.05 14.95 -5.49
C GLY A 40 33.14 13.75 -5.77
N VAL A 41 33.47 12.94 -6.78
CA VAL A 41 32.65 11.77 -7.17
C VAL A 41 32.68 10.65 -6.13
N ALA A 42 33.80 10.45 -5.44
CA ALA A 42 33.91 9.42 -4.40
C ALA A 42 33.11 9.77 -3.14
N TRP A 43 33.10 11.06 -2.76
CA TRP A 43 32.29 11.55 -1.64
C TRP A 43 30.79 11.52 -1.97
N LEU A 44 30.42 11.92 -3.19
CA LEU A 44 29.04 11.86 -3.68
C LEU A 44 28.51 10.42 -3.74
N LEU A 45 29.34 9.46 -4.16
CA LEU A 45 29.00 8.03 -4.17
C LEU A 45 28.87 7.43 -2.76
N TRP A 46 29.67 7.90 -1.80
CA TRP A 46 29.51 7.57 -0.37
C TRP A 46 28.19 8.08 0.20
N ILE A 47 27.86 9.34 -0.06
CA ILE A 47 26.59 9.94 0.37
C ILE A 47 25.42 9.18 -0.27
N TYR A 48 25.52 8.84 -1.56
CA TYR A 48 24.51 8.03 -2.24
C TYR A 48 24.28 6.68 -1.56
N LEU A 49 25.35 5.94 -1.24
CA LEU A 49 25.25 4.66 -0.54
C LEU A 49 24.64 4.82 0.87
N LEU A 50 25.03 5.85 1.61
CA LEU A 50 24.46 6.16 2.93
C LEU A 50 22.96 6.44 2.84
N VAL A 51 22.54 7.32 1.91
CA VAL A 51 21.13 7.67 1.71
C VAL A 51 20.31 6.45 1.30
N MET A 52 20.83 5.61 0.39
CA MET A 52 20.17 4.37 0.00
C MET A 52 20.03 3.39 1.16
N PHE A 53 21.07 3.23 1.99
CA PHE A 53 21.01 2.40 3.19
C PHE A 53 19.95 2.90 4.18
N LEU A 54 19.91 4.21 4.44
CA LEU A 54 18.88 4.81 5.30
C LEU A 54 17.47 4.61 4.73
N LEU A 55 17.30 4.74 3.41
CA LEU A 55 16.01 4.52 2.75
C LEU A 55 15.56 3.06 2.90
N ILE A 56 16.46 2.09 2.67
CA ILE A 56 16.18 0.66 2.89
C ILE A 56 15.78 0.41 4.35
N PHE A 57 16.52 0.98 5.31
CA PHE A 57 16.23 0.81 6.74
C PHE A 57 14.85 1.38 7.10
N VAL A 58 14.52 2.59 6.66
CA VAL A 58 13.20 3.21 6.90
C VAL A 58 12.08 2.37 6.29
N VAL A 59 12.22 1.93 5.03
CA VAL A 59 11.22 1.09 4.36
C VAL A 59 11.08 -0.26 5.07
N PHE A 60 12.18 -0.87 5.53
CA PHE A 60 12.16 -2.12 6.28
C PHE A 60 11.48 -1.97 7.65
N CYS A 61 11.77 -0.92 8.41
CA CYS A 61 11.07 -0.67 9.67
C CYS A 61 9.57 -0.48 9.46
N PHE A 62 9.19 0.24 8.39
CA PHE A 62 7.80 0.43 8.02
C PHE A 62 7.11 -0.87 7.60
N THR A 63 7.77 -1.77 6.84
CA THR A 63 7.19 -3.07 6.48
C THR A 63 6.92 -3.93 7.71
N VAL A 64 7.87 -3.99 8.65
CA VAL A 64 7.71 -4.74 9.91
C VAL A 64 6.54 -4.20 10.72
N PHE A 65 6.46 -2.88 10.90
CA PHE A 65 5.34 -2.24 11.61
C PHE A 65 4.00 -2.54 10.93
N ALA A 66 3.91 -2.39 9.60
CA ALA A 66 2.71 -2.70 8.84
C ALA A 66 2.30 -4.17 9.00
N PHE A 67 3.26 -5.11 8.97
CA PHE A 67 2.99 -6.53 9.16
C PHE A 67 2.48 -6.83 10.58
N VAL A 68 3.11 -6.25 11.61
CA VAL A 68 2.68 -6.44 13.01
C VAL A 68 1.27 -5.92 13.24
N VAL A 69 0.97 -4.72 12.72
CA VAL A 69 -0.36 -4.11 12.85
C VAL A 69 -1.43 -4.91 12.09
N THR A 70 -1.06 -5.51 10.95
CA THR A 70 -1.98 -6.27 10.10
C THR A 70 -2.04 -7.77 10.39
N ASN A 71 -1.19 -8.36 11.23
CA ASN A 71 -1.26 -9.81 11.49
C ASN A 71 -2.49 -10.20 12.30
N LYS A 72 -2.79 -9.47 13.38
CA LYS A 72 -3.99 -9.72 14.21
C LYS A 72 -5.27 -9.43 13.41
N GLY A 73 -6.26 -10.32 13.47
CA GLY A 73 -7.60 -10.13 12.89
C GLY A 73 -7.87 -10.93 11.63
N ALA A 74 -7.77 -12.26 11.67
CA ALA A 74 -8.38 -13.11 10.66
C ALA A 74 -9.86 -13.28 11.05
N GLY A 75 -10.78 -12.68 10.30
CA GLY A 75 -12.22 -12.82 10.57
C GLY A 75 -12.61 -14.29 10.68
N GLU A 76 -13.48 -14.61 11.63
CA GLU A 76 -13.89 -15.97 11.92
C GLU A 76 -14.86 -16.44 10.82
N VAL A 77 -14.61 -17.64 10.30
CA VAL A 77 -15.58 -18.29 9.41
C VAL A 77 -16.74 -18.76 10.25
N VAL A 78 -17.95 -18.30 9.93
CA VAL A 78 -19.15 -18.77 10.66
C VAL A 78 -19.43 -20.19 10.21
N SER A 79 -19.35 -21.14 11.15
CA SER A 79 -19.62 -22.57 10.90
C SER A 79 -20.94 -22.75 10.16
N GLY A 80 -20.88 -23.39 8.99
CA GLY A 80 -22.06 -23.72 8.17
C GLY A 80 -22.64 -22.59 7.31
N ARG A 81 -22.08 -21.36 7.31
CA ARG A 81 -22.68 -20.22 6.58
C ARG A 81 -21.88 -19.63 5.41
N GLY A 82 -20.69 -20.12 5.08
CA GLY A 82 -19.99 -19.76 3.84
C GLY A 82 -19.48 -18.31 3.73
N TYR A 83 -19.65 -17.48 4.76
CA TYR A 83 -19.11 -16.11 4.86
C TYR A 83 -18.31 -15.90 6.16
N LYS A 84 -17.51 -14.83 6.18
CA LYS A 84 -16.69 -14.42 7.35
C LYS A 84 -17.37 -13.30 8.12
N GLU A 85 -17.40 -13.41 9.43
CA GLU A 85 -17.85 -12.35 10.33
C GLU A 85 -16.61 -11.73 11.01
N TYR A 86 -16.57 -10.41 11.13
CA TYR A 86 -15.41 -9.71 11.68
C TYR A 86 -15.75 -9.15 13.06
N ARG A 87 -14.97 -9.51 14.09
CA ARG A 87 -15.09 -8.90 15.42
C ARG A 87 -13.97 -7.90 15.66
N LEU A 88 -14.32 -6.78 16.30
CA LEU A 88 -13.36 -5.70 16.55
C LEU A 88 -12.24 -6.13 17.51
N GLY A 89 -12.53 -7.05 18.44
CA GLY A 89 -11.58 -7.58 19.41
C GLY A 89 -10.41 -8.36 18.80
N ASP A 90 -10.57 -8.90 17.58
CA ASP A 90 -9.54 -9.72 16.93
C ASP A 90 -8.40 -8.89 16.35
N TYR A 91 -8.57 -7.56 16.26
CA TYR A 91 -7.58 -6.64 15.72
C TYR A 91 -6.59 -6.16 16.77
N SER A 92 -5.44 -5.64 16.33
CA SER A 92 -4.42 -5.09 17.25
C SER A 92 -4.96 -3.90 18.06
N ASN A 93 -4.50 -3.75 19.31
CA ASN A 93 -4.89 -2.65 20.20
C ASN A 93 -4.74 -1.26 19.55
N TRP A 94 -3.70 -1.09 18.73
CA TRP A 94 -3.47 0.16 18.00
C TRP A 94 -4.60 0.45 16.99
N LEU A 95 -5.05 -0.53 16.21
CA LEU A 95 -6.16 -0.38 15.26
C LEU A 95 -7.47 -0.12 15.99
N GLN A 96 -7.75 -0.88 17.06
CA GLN A 96 -8.96 -0.69 17.86
C GLN A 96 -9.04 0.74 18.40
N LYS A 97 -7.93 1.27 18.96
CA LYS A 97 -7.87 2.65 19.48
C LYS A 97 -8.15 3.70 18.39
N ARG A 98 -7.77 3.44 17.13
CA ARG A 98 -8.01 4.37 16.02
C ARG A 98 -9.48 4.51 15.66
N VAL A 99 -10.24 3.42 15.62
CA VAL A 99 -11.68 3.43 15.30
C VAL A 99 -12.60 3.60 16.50
N ASN A 100 -12.09 3.39 17.71
CA ASN A 100 -12.85 3.71 18.91
C ASN A 100 -12.85 5.22 19.24
N GLY A 101 -11.89 5.97 18.70
CA GLY A 101 -11.86 7.43 18.83
C GLY A 101 -13.03 8.11 18.14
N THR A 102 -13.91 8.76 18.91
CA THR A 102 -15.17 9.37 18.45
C THR A 102 -14.99 10.35 17.28
N LYS A 103 -14.00 11.25 17.36
CA LYS A 103 -13.70 12.23 16.31
C LYS A 103 -13.26 11.61 14.99
N ASN A 104 -12.46 10.54 15.06
CA ASN A 104 -11.97 9.86 13.85
C ASN A 104 -13.10 9.03 13.24
N TRP A 105 -13.87 8.33 14.08
CA TRP A 105 -15.00 7.53 13.63
C TRP A 105 -16.07 8.37 12.97
N ALA A 106 -16.42 9.53 13.52
CA ALA A 106 -17.43 10.43 12.93
C ALA A 106 -17.13 10.77 11.46
N LYS A 107 -15.86 10.99 11.11
CA LYS A 107 -15.42 11.23 9.72
C LYS A 107 -15.53 9.99 8.84
N ILE A 108 -15.22 8.81 9.40
CA ILE A 108 -15.29 7.55 8.66
C ILE A 108 -16.76 7.15 8.42
N SER A 109 -17.59 7.24 9.47
CA SER A 109 -19.01 6.92 9.40
C SER A 109 -19.77 7.90 8.50
N SER A 110 -19.41 9.19 8.49
CA SER A 110 -20.02 10.14 7.55
C SER A 110 -19.74 9.76 6.10
N CYS A 111 -18.50 9.38 5.78
CA CYS A 111 -18.16 8.88 4.44
C CYS A 111 -18.90 7.58 4.10
N LEU A 112 -19.08 6.67 5.06
CA LEU A 112 -19.80 5.40 4.85
C LEU A 112 -21.30 5.59 4.62
N HIS A 113 -21.90 6.55 5.32
CA HIS A 113 -23.29 6.95 5.12
C HIS A 113 -23.47 7.64 3.75
N ASP A 114 -22.62 8.62 3.43
CA ASP A 114 -22.74 9.43 2.21
C ASP A 114 -22.44 8.63 0.93
N SER A 115 -21.48 7.69 1.00
CA SER A 115 -21.15 6.80 -0.12
C SER A 115 -22.23 5.77 -0.46
N LYS A 116 -23.37 5.75 0.25
CA LYS A 116 -24.53 4.90 -0.05
C LYS A 116 -24.19 3.41 -0.16
N VAL A 117 -23.16 2.98 0.57
CA VAL A 117 -22.61 1.61 0.51
C VAL A 117 -23.65 0.55 0.84
N CYS A 118 -24.54 0.81 1.82
CA CYS A 118 -25.65 -0.10 2.13
C CYS A 118 -26.85 0.08 1.19
N ARG A 119 -27.06 1.30 0.65
CA ARG A 119 -28.18 1.59 -0.25
C ARG A 119 -28.03 0.86 -1.59
N SER A 120 -26.81 0.62 -2.05
CA SER A 120 -26.56 -0.21 -3.24
C SER A 120 -27.00 -1.67 -3.07
N MET A 121 -27.06 -2.18 -1.82
CA MET A 121 -27.55 -3.53 -1.50
C MET A 121 -29.07 -3.62 -1.41
N GLN A 122 -29.77 -2.48 -1.24
CA GLN A 122 -31.21 -2.42 -1.01
C GLN A 122 -32.04 -2.57 -2.30
N GLN A 123 -31.42 -2.42 -3.48
CA GLN A 123 -32.13 -2.29 -4.77
C GLN A 123 -32.70 -3.59 -5.36
N GLY A 124 -32.73 -4.70 -4.62
CA GLY A 124 -33.26 -5.97 -5.11
C GLY A 124 -34.12 -6.70 -4.08
N ASN A 125 -35.28 -7.20 -4.50
CA ASN A 125 -36.04 -8.19 -3.74
C ASN A 125 -35.31 -9.54 -3.85
N GLN A 126 -34.36 -9.77 -2.95
CA GLN A 126 -33.51 -10.96 -2.95
C GLN A 126 -33.85 -11.83 -1.74
N THR A 127 -33.86 -13.15 -1.95
CA THR A 127 -33.90 -14.12 -0.84
C THR A 127 -32.61 -14.06 -0.02
N ILE A 128 -32.64 -14.52 1.23
CA ILE A 128 -31.46 -14.51 2.11
C ILE A 128 -30.25 -15.24 1.48
N ASP A 129 -30.48 -16.34 0.75
CA ASP A 129 -29.42 -17.08 0.06
C ASP A 129 -28.79 -16.28 -1.07
N GLN A 130 -29.61 -15.55 -1.84
CA GLN A 130 -29.13 -14.65 -2.89
C GLN A 130 -28.36 -13.49 -2.28
N PHE A 131 -28.89 -12.88 -1.22
CA PHE A 131 -28.23 -11.81 -0.50
C PHE A 131 -26.85 -12.24 0.01
N ILE A 132 -26.75 -13.41 0.67
CA ILE A 132 -25.48 -13.97 1.14
C ILE A 132 -24.52 -14.19 -0.02
N ARG A 133 -24.96 -14.83 -1.11
CA ARG A 133 -24.08 -15.14 -2.25
C ARG A 133 -23.58 -13.91 -3.00
N HIS A 134 -24.44 -12.90 -3.17
CA HIS A 134 -24.12 -11.71 -3.96
C HIS A 134 -23.40 -10.64 -3.14
N ASN A 135 -23.69 -10.51 -1.85
CA ASN A 135 -23.21 -9.38 -1.03
C ASN A 135 -22.25 -9.77 0.11
N LEU A 136 -22.24 -11.04 0.56
CA LEU A 136 -21.46 -11.46 1.73
C LEU A 136 -20.38 -12.51 1.43
N SER A 137 -20.59 -13.33 0.40
CA SER A 137 -19.60 -14.33 0.00
C SER A 137 -18.30 -13.65 -0.45
N PRO A 138 -17.14 -14.20 -0.05
CA PRO A 138 -15.87 -13.81 -0.67
C PRO A 138 -16.01 -13.97 -2.17
N SER A 139 -15.60 -12.96 -2.94
CA SER A 139 -15.59 -13.01 -4.41
C SER A 139 -14.90 -14.30 -4.86
N ARG A 140 -15.69 -15.31 -5.26
CA ARG A 140 -15.18 -16.35 -6.15
C ARG A 140 -14.89 -15.60 -7.43
N PHE A 141 -13.61 -15.37 -7.70
CA PHE A 141 -13.14 -15.09 -9.04
C PHE A 141 -13.49 -16.34 -9.88
N ILE A 142 -14.67 -16.36 -10.46
CA ILE A 142 -15.01 -17.31 -11.51
C ILE A 142 -14.44 -16.70 -12.78
N ILE A 143 -13.44 -17.35 -13.39
CA ILE A 143 -13.04 -17.04 -14.76
C ILE A 143 -14.28 -17.27 -15.63
N PRO A 144 -14.84 -16.26 -16.30
CA PRO A 144 -15.98 -16.49 -17.17
C PRO A 144 -15.50 -17.30 -18.36
N HIS A 145 -15.95 -18.55 -18.47
CA HIS A 145 -15.73 -19.40 -19.65
C HIS A 145 -16.60 -19.00 -20.85
N SER A 146 -17.31 -17.86 -20.81
CA SER A 146 -18.17 -17.39 -21.90
C SER A 146 -18.18 -15.86 -22.00
N MET A 147 -17.82 -15.35 -23.19
CA MET A 147 -17.67 -13.93 -23.55
C MET A 147 -19.01 -13.18 -23.73
N ASN A 148 -20.17 -13.83 -23.59
CA ASN A 148 -21.47 -13.22 -23.88
C ASN A 148 -22.28 -12.73 -22.67
N SER A 149 -21.64 -12.62 -21.49
CA SER A 149 -22.20 -11.89 -20.36
C SER A 149 -21.29 -10.73 -19.98
N LEU A 150 -21.30 -9.67 -20.79
CA LEU A 150 -20.74 -8.38 -20.38
C LEU A 150 -21.71 -7.68 -19.41
N ARG A 151 -22.02 -8.37 -18.31
CA ARG A 151 -22.36 -7.69 -17.07
C ARG A 151 -21.15 -7.94 -16.20
N LEU A 152 -20.23 -6.97 -16.22
CA LEU A 152 -19.11 -6.95 -15.28
C LEU A 152 -19.70 -7.31 -13.91
N PRO A 153 -19.23 -8.37 -13.23
CA PRO A 153 -19.57 -8.54 -11.83
C PRO A 153 -19.16 -7.22 -11.18
N PRO A 154 -20.05 -6.53 -10.45
CA PRO A 154 -19.68 -5.29 -9.83
C PRO A 154 -18.41 -5.59 -9.04
N THR A 155 -17.33 -4.91 -9.39
CA THR A 155 -16.10 -4.83 -8.61
C THR A 155 -16.35 -4.07 -7.31
N ASN A 156 -17.53 -4.25 -6.69
CA ASN A 156 -17.86 -3.82 -5.36
C ASN A 156 -17.15 -4.76 -4.38
N ARG A 157 -15.85 -4.49 -4.28
CA ARG A 157 -15.13 -4.39 -3.02
C ARG A 157 -16.11 -3.89 -1.94
N GLN A 158 -16.65 -4.79 -1.13
CA GLN A 158 -16.49 -4.82 0.32
C GLN A 158 -17.53 -5.76 0.96
N PRO A 159 -17.11 -6.80 1.70
CA PRO A 159 -17.94 -7.34 2.75
C PRO A 159 -17.89 -6.34 3.93
N ASN A 160 -18.60 -5.22 3.81
CA ASN A 160 -19.00 -4.38 4.94
C ASN A 160 -20.20 -5.04 5.66
N SER A 161 -20.14 -6.36 5.85
CA SER A 161 -21.25 -7.17 6.38
C SER A 161 -21.70 -6.68 7.75
N GLY A 162 -20.78 -6.08 8.54
CA GLY A 162 -21.10 -5.58 9.88
C GLY A 162 -21.82 -4.23 9.95
N CYS A 163 -21.94 -3.46 8.84
CA CYS A 163 -22.64 -2.16 8.85
C CYS A 163 -24.08 -2.27 8.31
N CYS A 164 -24.28 -3.14 7.31
CA CYS A 164 -25.55 -3.25 6.58
C CYS A 164 -26.38 -4.49 6.98
N LYS A 165 -25.82 -5.37 7.82
CA LYS A 165 -26.49 -6.55 8.39
C LYS A 165 -26.17 -6.64 9.89
N PRO A 166 -27.13 -7.04 10.74
CA PRO A 166 -26.87 -7.29 12.15
C PRO A 166 -25.99 -8.53 12.37
N PRO A 167 -25.28 -8.59 13.50
CA PRO A 167 -24.51 -9.78 13.89
C PRO A 167 -25.42 -11.02 13.94
N THR A 168 -24.88 -12.14 13.47
CA THR A 168 -25.64 -13.41 13.39
C THR A 168 -26.05 -13.93 14.78
N GLU A 169 -25.27 -13.59 15.81
CA GLU A 169 -25.54 -13.91 17.22
C GLU A 169 -26.79 -13.22 17.78
N CYS A 170 -27.30 -12.19 17.09
CA CYS A 170 -28.49 -11.48 17.52
C CYS A 170 -29.79 -12.23 17.17
N GLY A 171 -29.74 -13.21 16.27
CA GLY A 171 -30.91 -14.03 15.92
C GLY A 171 -32.03 -13.31 15.16
N PHE A 172 -31.73 -12.19 14.48
CA PHE A 172 -32.73 -11.42 13.76
C PHE A 172 -33.21 -12.18 12.51
N ALA A 173 -34.51 -12.12 12.23
CA ALA A 173 -35.10 -12.68 11.03
C ALA A 173 -34.90 -11.74 9.84
N TYR A 174 -34.49 -12.30 8.70
CA TYR A 174 -34.31 -11.56 7.46
C TYR A 174 -35.66 -11.20 6.84
N GLU A 175 -35.89 -9.92 6.55
CA GLU A 175 -37.03 -9.47 5.76
C GLU A 175 -36.58 -8.93 4.40
N SER A 176 -35.53 -8.10 4.41
CA SER A 176 -34.95 -7.50 3.21
C SER A 176 -33.45 -7.22 3.43
N PRO A 177 -32.69 -6.81 2.39
CA PRO A 177 -31.23 -6.65 2.48
C PRO A 177 -30.75 -5.76 3.64
N THR A 178 -31.56 -4.77 4.05
CA THR A 178 -31.25 -3.84 5.15
C THR A 178 -32.33 -3.80 6.23
N SER A 179 -33.43 -4.56 6.09
CA SER A 179 -34.48 -4.68 7.12
C SER A 179 -34.42 -6.05 7.76
N TRP A 180 -34.24 -6.06 9.07
CA TRP A 180 -34.17 -7.27 9.88
C TRP A 180 -35.17 -7.15 11.03
N ARG A 181 -36.03 -8.15 11.18
CA ARG A 181 -37.01 -8.21 12.26
C ARG A 181 -36.35 -8.78 13.51
N SER A 182 -36.44 -8.06 14.62
CA SER A 182 -36.03 -8.61 15.92
C SER A 182 -37.04 -9.67 16.35
N GLU A 183 -36.61 -10.92 16.43
CA GLU A 183 -37.36 -11.95 17.15
C GLU A 183 -36.90 -11.98 18.60
N ASN A 184 -37.77 -12.46 19.48
CA ASN A 184 -37.65 -12.38 20.95
C ASN A 184 -36.20 -12.63 21.40
N LEU A 185 -35.53 -11.57 21.86
CA LEU A 185 -34.09 -11.56 22.10
C LEU A 185 -33.76 -12.61 23.15
N THR A 186 -33.20 -13.74 22.73
CA THR A 186 -32.26 -14.44 23.60
C THR A 186 -31.19 -13.41 23.97
N ALA A 187 -30.91 -13.24 25.25
CA ALA A 187 -30.03 -12.22 25.79
C ALA A 187 -28.60 -12.41 25.24
N SER A 188 -28.37 -11.95 24.02
CA SER A 188 -27.05 -11.93 23.41
C SER A 188 -26.23 -10.92 24.18
N SER A 189 -25.05 -11.35 24.65
CA SER A 189 -24.09 -10.48 25.33
C SER A 189 -23.48 -9.43 24.38
N ASN A 190 -23.83 -9.47 23.10
CA ASN A 190 -23.28 -8.60 22.08
C ASN A 190 -23.92 -7.21 22.12
N PRO A 191 -23.14 -6.14 22.40
CA PRO A 191 -23.66 -4.77 22.50
C PRO A 191 -24.14 -4.19 21.17
N ASP A 192 -23.86 -4.85 20.04
CA ASP A 192 -24.31 -4.39 18.73
C ASP A 192 -25.78 -4.76 18.45
N CYS A 193 -26.34 -5.78 19.12
CA CYS A 193 -27.74 -6.19 18.93
C CYS A 193 -28.75 -5.09 19.31
N PRO A 194 -28.65 -4.42 20.48
CA PRO A 194 -29.51 -3.29 20.80
C PRO A 194 -29.17 -2.01 20.02
N ALA A 195 -27.99 -1.93 19.40
CA ALA A 195 -27.55 -0.77 18.63
C ALA A 195 -27.97 -0.82 17.15
N TRP A 196 -28.52 -1.94 16.69
CA TRP A 196 -29.02 -2.10 15.32
C TRP A 196 -30.27 -1.24 15.07
N SER A 197 -30.35 -0.61 13.89
CA SER A 197 -31.52 0.12 13.41
C SER A 197 -31.84 -0.25 11.97
N ASN A 198 -33.13 -0.33 11.62
CA ASN A 198 -33.60 -0.52 10.24
C ASN A 198 -33.75 0.81 9.47
N ASP A 199 -33.46 1.96 10.11
CA ASP A 199 -33.46 3.25 9.41
C ASP A 199 -32.29 3.30 8.41
N PRO A 200 -32.56 3.49 7.10
CA PRO A 200 -31.53 3.53 6.07
C PRO A 200 -30.52 4.70 6.24
N ALA A 201 -30.81 5.69 7.07
CA ALA A 201 -29.88 6.78 7.41
C ALA A 201 -28.98 6.47 8.61
N LEU A 202 -29.38 5.56 9.50
CA LEU A 202 -28.67 5.28 10.76
C LEU A 202 -28.00 3.91 10.78
N LEU A 203 -28.69 2.86 10.30
CA LEU A 203 -28.25 1.46 10.31
C LEU A 203 -27.43 1.10 11.57
N CYS A 204 -26.32 0.38 11.41
CA CYS A 204 -25.39 0.02 12.49
C CYS A 204 -24.03 0.72 12.32
N TYR A 205 -23.99 1.97 11.82
CA TYR A 205 -22.72 2.68 11.62
C TYR A 205 -21.96 2.95 12.93
N GLY A 206 -22.61 2.87 14.10
CA GLY A 206 -21.96 2.97 15.41
C GLY A 206 -21.36 1.66 15.94
N CYS A 207 -21.73 0.52 15.35
CA CYS A 207 -21.52 -0.80 15.92
C CYS A 207 -20.06 -1.27 15.81
N ARG A 208 -19.65 -2.15 16.73
CA ARG A 208 -18.31 -2.76 16.73
C ARG A 208 -18.11 -3.64 15.50
N SER A 209 -19.15 -4.34 15.07
CA SER A 209 -19.18 -5.14 13.84
C SER A 209 -18.92 -4.28 12.60
N CYS A 210 -19.52 -3.08 12.53
CA CYS A 210 -19.28 -2.14 11.43
C CYS A 210 -17.83 -1.63 11.43
N LYS A 211 -17.31 -1.21 12.59
CA LYS A 211 -15.89 -0.84 12.76
C LYS A 211 -14.95 -1.97 12.35
N ALA A 212 -15.26 -3.20 12.73
CA ALA A 212 -14.48 -4.39 12.38
C ALA A 212 -14.47 -4.64 10.86
N GLY A 213 -15.62 -4.52 10.20
CA GLY A 213 -15.72 -4.62 8.74
C GLY A 213 -14.86 -3.57 8.00
N VAL A 214 -14.85 -2.33 8.50
CA VAL A 214 -13.99 -1.27 7.96
C VAL A 214 -12.51 -1.62 8.14
N LEU A 215 -12.12 -2.11 9.31
CA LEU A 215 -10.75 -2.58 9.57
C LEU A 215 -10.37 -3.76 8.68
N ALA A 216 -11.30 -4.67 8.39
CA ALA A 216 -11.08 -5.78 7.47
C ALA A 216 -10.76 -5.29 6.05
N ASN A 217 -11.54 -4.34 5.54
CA ASN A 217 -11.27 -3.77 4.23
C ASN A 217 -9.92 -3.03 4.21
N LEU A 218 -9.68 -2.20 5.23
CA LEU A 218 -8.41 -1.47 5.36
C LEU A 218 -7.24 -2.46 5.39
N LYS A 219 -7.31 -3.54 6.17
CA LYS A 219 -6.29 -4.58 6.21
C LYS A 219 -6.08 -5.25 4.85
N SER A 220 -7.13 -5.51 4.09
CA SER A 220 -7.01 -6.07 2.73
C SER A 220 -6.26 -5.14 1.79
N ASP A 221 -6.60 -3.85 1.80
CA ASP A 221 -5.92 -2.85 0.96
C ASP A 221 -4.47 -2.60 1.44
N TRP A 222 -4.22 -2.61 2.76
CA TRP A 222 -2.87 -2.50 3.32
C TRP A 222 -2.00 -3.71 2.98
N LYS A 223 -2.56 -4.92 2.88
CA LYS A 223 -1.82 -6.08 2.39
C LYS A 223 -1.37 -5.90 0.95
N LYS A 224 -2.20 -5.33 0.07
CA LYS A 224 -1.79 -5.02 -1.31
C LYS A 224 -0.64 -4.01 -1.34
N VAL A 225 -0.75 -2.93 -0.55
CA VAL A 225 0.32 -1.93 -0.42
C VAL A 225 1.60 -2.56 0.16
N ALA A 226 1.48 -3.44 1.16
CA ALA A 226 2.62 -4.14 1.75
C ALA A 226 3.33 -5.05 0.73
N VAL A 227 2.58 -5.76 -0.12
CA VAL A 227 3.16 -6.56 -1.21
C VAL A 227 3.94 -5.69 -2.19
N VAL A 228 3.36 -4.58 -2.65
CA VAL A 228 4.06 -3.62 -3.52
C VAL A 228 5.32 -3.06 -2.83
N ASN A 229 5.24 -2.75 -1.54
CA ASN A 229 6.37 -2.23 -0.77
C ASN A 229 7.49 -3.28 -0.58
N ILE A 230 7.16 -4.56 -0.44
CA ILE A 230 8.15 -5.65 -0.40
C ILE A 230 8.89 -5.74 -1.74
N VAL A 231 8.17 -5.67 -2.87
CA VAL A 231 8.80 -5.67 -4.20
C VAL A 231 9.75 -4.48 -4.35
N PHE A 232 9.32 -3.29 -3.93
CA PHE A 232 10.16 -2.09 -3.93
C PHE A 232 11.43 -2.26 -3.07
N LEU A 233 11.30 -2.85 -1.88
CA LEU A 233 12.44 -3.13 -1.01
C LEU A 233 13.45 -4.08 -1.67
N VAL A 234 13.00 -5.13 -2.36
CA VAL A 234 13.88 -6.04 -3.11
C VAL A 234 14.64 -5.31 -4.21
N VAL A 235 13.96 -4.44 -4.98
CA VAL A 235 14.60 -3.63 -6.02
C VAL A 235 15.66 -2.71 -5.43
N LEU A 236 15.36 -2.04 -4.31
CA LEU A 236 16.33 -1.19 -3.61
C LEU A 236 17.57 -1.96 -3.14
N LEU A 237 17.41 -3.19 -2.63
CA LEU A 237 18.53 -4.04 -2.25
C LEU A 237 19.42 -4.43 -3.44
N LEU A 238 18.83 -4.70 -4.60
CA LEU A 238 19.59 -4.99 -5.83
C LEU A 238 20.36 -3.76 -6.32
N VAL A 239 19.74 -2.59 -6.34
CA VAL A 239 20.41 -1.34 -6.71
C VAL A 239 21.54 -1.02 -5.73
N TYR A 240 21.30 -1.22 -4.43
CA TYR A 240 22.31 -1.01 -3.39
C TYR A 240 23.49 -1.97 -3.55
N SER A 241 23.26 -3.25 -3.86
CA SER A 241 24.35 -4.23 -4.06
C SER A 241 25.20 -3.89 -5.28
N VAL A 242 24.59 -3.49 -6.41
CA VAL A 242 25.30 -3.02 -7.60
C VAL A 242 26.09 -1.74 -7.28
N GLY A 243 25.49 -0.79 -6.55
CA GLY A 243 26.16 0.42 -6.09
C GLY A 243 27.39 0.11 -5.23
N CYS A 244 27.27 -0.81 -4.27
CA CYS A 244 28.40 -1.27 -3.46
C CYS A 244 29.47 -1.98 -4.28
N CYS A 245 29.10 -2.80 -5.27
CA CYS A 245 30.03 -3.49 -6.17
C CYS A 245 30.79 -2.49 -7.04
N ALA A 246 30.09 -1.53 -7.66
CA ALA A 246 30.70 -0.46 -8.44
C ALA A 246 31.68 0.36 -7.57
N PHE A 247 31.25 0.71 -6.35
CA PHE A 247 32.07 1.45 -5.39
C PHE A 247 33.36 0.71 -5.01
N ARG A 248 33.28 -0.59 -4.71
CA ARG A 248 34.45 -1.43 -4.40
C ARG A 248 35.40 -1.52 -5.60
N ASN A 249 34.87 -1.66 -6.81
CA ASN A 249 35.68 -1.76 -8.02
C ASN A 249 36.44 -0.45 -8.31
N SER A 250 35.77 0.71 -8.16
CA SER A 250 36.41 2.02 -8.33
C SER A 250 37.51 2.29 -7.31
N ARG A 251 37.42 1.71 -6.10
CA ARG A 251 38.48 1.79 -5.08
C ARG A 251 39.69 0.93 -5.40
N LEU A 252 39.49 -0.26 -6.01
CA LEU A 252 40.55 -1.20 -6.38
C LEU A 252 41.36 -0.75 -7.60
N ALA A 253 40.75 0.04 -8.49
CA ALA A 253 41.41 0.57 -9.68
C ALA A 253 42.38 1.73 -9.40
N LYS A 254 42.52 2.21 -8.15
CA LYS A 254 43.54 3.20 -7.78
C LYS A 254 44.87 2.47 -7.49
N PRO A 255 45.89 2.54 -8.36
CA PRO A 255 47.15 1.87 -8.12
C PRO A 255 47.84 2.50 -6.90
N ARG A 256 48.49 1.67 -6.06
CA ARG A 256 49.46 2.15 -5.06
C ARG A 256 50.67 2.71 -5.82
N SER A 257 50.62 3.97 -6.24
CA SER A 257 51.80 4.70 -6.71
C SER A 257 52.28 5.64 -5.60
N SER A 258 53.02 5.10 -4.64
CA SER A 258 54.08 5.80 -3.87
C SER A 258 54.39 5.02 -2.59
N SER A 259 55.43 4.21 -2.62
CA SER A 259 56.31 4.07 -1.46
C SER A 259 57.72 4.32 -2.02
N PRO A 260 58.43 5.38 -1.61
CA PRO A 260 59.84 5.55 -1.93
C PRO A 260 60.68 4.44 -1.27
#